data_AF-A0A7S1X0G0-F1
#
_entry.id   AF-A0A7S1X0G0-F1
#
_cell.length_a   1.000
_cell.length_b   1.000
_cell.length_c   1.000
_cell.angle_alpha   90.00
_cell.angle_beta   90.00
_cell.angle_gamma   90.00
#
_symmetry.space_group_name_H-M   'P 1'
#
loop_
_entity.id
_entity.type
_entity.pdbx_description
1 polymer ?
#
loop_
_entity_poly.entity_id
_entity_poly.type
_entity_poly.pdbx_seq_one_letter_code
_entity_poly.pdbx_strand_id
1 'polypeptide(L)'
;AISAWQTDFCRRWSAGSDEIRPSTSLPSQQANMTSVLRKITNRNYNNTLLGESLEDLARKATAKTLSEPDSALIESFVEAAHSLDNDALSKDLVDVLKRRLKMDNAHKQWLAIPLVAAVLAECRERIPSLARKDILSAVSEVATKPSSKAVSPTGEPVSACMRKAKQAAFQLLRESGGEGQAALRTVAGIGGAAQMQVAMQQAQMAHQSGASSSRSWAALSAETTNCIQVATGHVELVQELLLGDAGNDFEEGLIQD
;
A
#
# COMPACT_ATOMS: atom_id res chain seq x y z
N ALA A 1 11.02 -25.53 35.06
CA ALA A 1 12.36 -24.96 35.26
C ALA A 1 12.40 -23.62 34.54
N ILE A 2 12.03 -22.57 35.27
CA ILE A 2 12.00 -21.17 34.83
C ILE A 2 12.93 -20.42 35.79
N SER A 3 13.60 -19.39 35.28
CA SER A 3 14.37 -18.37 36.00
C SER A 3 15.82 -18.73 36.37
N ALA A 4 16.75 -18.09 35.65
CA ALA A 4 18.10 -17.81 36.14
C ALA A 4 18.83 -16.65 35.41
N TRP A 5 18.19 -15.88 34.52
CA TRP A 5 18.88 -14.86 33.72
C TRP A 5 18.18 -13.48 33.65
N GLN A 6 17.21 -13.20 34.52
CA GLN A 6 16.39 -11.97 34.42
C GLN A 6 16.35 -11.13 35.70
N THR A 7 17.45 -11.08 36.47
CA THR A 7 17.42 -10.40 37.79
C THR A 7 18.66 -9.61 38.19
N ASP A 8 19.51 -9.15 37.27
CA ASP A 8 20.72 -8.39 37.66
C ASP A 8 20.95 -7.03 36.98
N PHE A 9 20.05 -6.54 36.13
CA PHE A 9 20.25 -5.25 35.46
C PHE A 9 19.62 -4.04 36.17
N CYS A 10 18.87 -4.22 37.26
CA CYS A 10 18.09 -3.15 37.89
C CYS A 10 18.66 -2.58 39.21
N ARG A 11 19.93 -2.82 39.58
CA ARG A 11 20.45 -2.40 40.91
C ARG A 11 21.70 -1.54 40.95
N ARG A 12 22.16 -0.96 39.83
CA ARG A 12 23.47 -0.27 39.82
C ARG A 12 23.50 1.13 39.20
N TRP A 13 22.39 1.87 39.30
CA TRP A 13 22.38 3.30 38.92
C TRP A 13 21.45 4.14 39.81
N SER A 14 21.66 4.05 41.12
CA SER A 14 21.10 4.98 42.09
C SER A 14 22.08 5.18 43.23
N ALA A 15 23.05 6.07 43.01
CA ALA A 15 23.76 6.77 44.07
C ALA A 15 24.58 7.92 43.48
N GLY A 16 24.20 9.15 43.84
CA GLY A 16 25.13 10.26 44.06
C GLY A 16 25.62 11.02 42.83
N SER A 17 25.07 12.22 42.63
CA SER A 17 25.88 13.43 42.47
C SER A 17 24.98 14.64 42.71
N ASP A 18 25.14 15.19 43.90
CA ASP A 18 24.72 16.54 44.28
C ASP A 18 25.43 17.60 43.43
N GLU A 19 24.75 18.74 43.33
CA GLU A 19 25.28 20.08 43.03
C GLU A 19 26.09 20.30 41.74
N ILE A 20 25.50 21.08 40.82
CA ILE A 20 25.98 22.43 40.49
C ILE A 20 24.86 23.10 39.66
N ARG A 21 24.30 24.20 40.18
CA ARG A 21 23.51 25.16 39.39
C ARG A 21 24.44 26.03 38.57
N PRO A 22 24.11 26.29 37.30
CA PRO A 22 24.34 27.60 36.72
C PRO A 22 22.99 28.23 36.34
N SER A 23 22.66 29.30 37.05
CA SER A 23 21.73 30.32 36.63
C SER A 23 22.28 31.03 35.38
N THR A 24 21.63 30.86 34.23
CA THR A 24 21.73 31.84 33.14
C THR A 24 20.50 31.77 32.23
N SER A 25 19.92 32.95 32.05
CA SER A 25 18.71 33.32 31.34
C SER A 25 18.86 33.38 29.81
N LEU A 26 17.86 32.84 29.08
CA LEU A 26 17.38 33.16 27.71
C LEU A 26 18.38 33.03 26.51
N PRO A 27 17.94 32.91 25.23
CA PRO A 27 16.58 32.84 24.68
C PRO A 27 16.29 31.62 23.77
N SER A 28 15.00 31.44 23.54
CA SER A 28 14.24 30.46 22.75
C SER A 28 14.54 30.34 21.24
N GLN A 29 15.75 30.67 20.75
CA GLN A 29 16.12 30.52 19.32
C GLN A 29 16.98 29.28 19.01
N GLN A 30 17.77 28.75 19.96
CA GLN A 30 18.63 27.59 19.71
C GLN A 30 17.89 26.23 19.66
N ALA A 31 16.72 26.13 20.31
CA ALA A 31 15.89 24.92 20.23
C ALA A 31 15.30 24.69 18.83
N ASN A 32 15.04 25.77 18.08
CA ASN A 32 14.54 25.68 16.71
C ASN A 32 15.64 25.28 15.72
N MET A 33 16.87 25.79 15.87
CA MET A 33 17.97 25.37 15.00
C MET A 33 18.39 23.92 15.21
N THR A 34 18.40 23.42 16.45
CA THR A 34 18.72 22.01 16.71
C THR A 34 17.61 21.05 16.25
N SER A 35 16.34 21.48 16.28
CA SER A 35 15.22 20.74 15.69
C SER A 35 15.27 20.72 14.16
N VAL A 36 15.59 21.84 13.53
CA VAL A 36 15.74 21.95 12.07
C VAL A 36 16.97 21.18 11.59
N LEU A 37 18.11 21.30 12.28
CA LEU A 37 19.31 20.53 11.98
C LEU A 37 19.06 19.03 12.19
N ARG A 38 18.38 18.61 13.25
CA ARG A 38 18.00 17.20 13.43
C ARG A 38 17.03 16.71 12.34
N LYS A 39 16.14 17.56 11.83
CA LYS A 39 15.29 17.25 10.65
C LYS A 39 16.08 17.19 9.33
N ILE A 40 17.22 17.86 9.24
CA ILE A 40 18.08 17.85 8.05
C ILE A 40 19.10 16.69 8.12
N THR A 41 19.69 16.42 9.28
CA THR A 41 20.74 15.40 9.46
C THR A 41 20.20 13.98 9.58
N ASN A 42 18.92 13.77 9.94
CA ASN A 42 18.31 12.43 9.97
C ASN A 42 17.66 12.00 8.65
N ARG A 43 17.75 12.82 7.59
CA ARG A 43 16.95 12.54 6.39
C ARG A 43 17.60 11.59 5.38
N ASN A 44 18.91 11.35 5.37
CA ASN A 44 19.55 10.67 4.21
C ASN A 44 20.92 10.02 4.48
N TYR A 45 21.10 9.23 5.54
CA TYR A 45 22.34 8.44 5.70
C TYR A 45 22.10 6.95 6.03
N ASN A 46 21.08 6.34 5.42
CA ASN A 46 20.86 4.89 5.50
C ASN A 46 20.89 4.27 4.10
N ASN A 47 22.05 4.26 3.43
CA ASN A 47 22.95 3.11 3.42
C ASN A 47 24.18 3.40 2.52
N THR A 48 25.34 3.09 3.06
CA THR A 48 26.65 3.67 2.76
C THR A 48 27.46 2.70 1.92
N LEU A 49 27.00 2.43 0.70
CA LEU A 49 27.85 1.87 -0.36
C LEU A 49 27.66 2.65 -1.68
N LEU A 50 26.47 3.19 -1.95
CA LEU A 50 26.21 4.08 -3.10
C LEU A 50 25.39 5.35 -2.76
N GLY A 51 24.89 5.52 -1.52
CA GLY A 51 24.27 6.78 -1.06
C GLY A 51 22.92 7.12 -1.70
N GLU A 52 22.30 6.20 -2.43
CA GLU A 52 20.99 6.43 -3.06
C GLU A 52 19.86 6.15 -2.07
N SER A 53 18.88 7.05 -2.01
CA SER A 53 17.72 6.86 -1.14
C SER A 53 16.80 5.75 -1.69
N LEU A 54 16.05 5.08 -0.81
CA LEU A 54 14.98 4.15 -1.23
C LEU A 54 14.02 4.80 -2.23
N GLU A 55 13.73 6.09 -2.04
CA GLU A 55 12.83 6.78 -2.95
C GLU A 55 13.41 6.93 -4.36
N ASP A 56 14.72 7.12 -4.47
CA ASP A 56 15.43 7.21 -5.75
C ASP A 56 15.57 5.83 -6.41
N LEU A 57 15.90 4.78 -5.64
CA LEU A 57 15.90 3.40 -6.14
C LEU A 57 14.52 3.00 -6.67
N ALA A 58 13.46 3.29 -5.90
CA ALA A 58 12.08 3.07 -6.35
C ALA A 58 11.73 3.92 -7.59
N ARG A 59 12.30 5.13 -7.72
CA ARG A 59 12.10 6.00 -8.89
C ARG A 59 12.73 5.39 -10.14
N LYS A 60 13.93 4.83 -10.01
CA LYS A 60 14.65 4.16 -11.09
C LYS A 60 13.93 2.88 -11.51
N ALA A 61 13.55 2.04 -10.56
CA ALA A 61 12.80 0.80 -10.81
C ALA A 61 11.41 1.04 -11.44
N THR A 62 10.83 2.23 -11.25
CA THR A 62 9.53 2.63 -11.84
C THR A 62 9.68 3.72 -12.91
N ALA A 63 10.86 3.83 -13.53
CA ALA A 63 11.10 4.83 -14.55
C ALA A 63 10.25 4.56 -15.81
N LYS A 64 9.74 5.63 -16.44
CA LYS A 64 8.94 5.51 -17.67
C LYS A 64 9.76 4.98 -18.86
N THR A 65 11.08 5.09 -18.78
CA THR A 65 12.02 4.63 -19.82
C THR A 65 12.15 3.12 -19.88
N LEU A 66 11.78 2.40 -18.82
CA LEU A 66 11.78 0.95 -18.79
C LEU A 66 10.57 0.42 -19.55
N SER A 67 10.77 -0.47 -20.52
CA SER A 67 9.68 -1.16 -21.20
C SER A 67 9.06 -2.26 -20.33
N GLU A 68 9.88 -2.85 -19.45
CA GLU A 68 9.55 -4.03 -18.63
C GLU A 68 10.15 -3.89 -17.22
N PRO A 69 9.67 -4.68 -16.24
CA PRO A 69 10.24 -4.71 -14.90
C PRO A 69 11.70 -5.19 -14.93
N ASP A 70 12.61 -4.35 -14.45
CA ASP A 70 14.04 -4.66 -14.39
C ASP A 70 14.36 -5.41 -13.09
N SER A 71 14.72 -6.68 -13.19
CA SER A 71 15.04 -7.53 -12.04
C SER A 71 16.23 -7.02 -11.25
N ALA A 72 17.25 -6.45 -11.91
CA ALA A 72 18.45 -5.96 -11.22
C ALA A 72 18.14 -4.73 -10.35
N LEU A 73 17.28 -3.83 -10.83
CA LEU A 73 16.82 -2.68 -10.04
C LEU A 73 15.89 -3.10 -8.89
N ILE A 74 15.08 -4.12 -9.10
CA ILE A 74 14.22 -4.69 -8.06
C ILE A 74 15.09 -5.35 -6.97
N GLU A 75 16.05 -6.18 -7.34
CA GLU A 75 17.01 -6.81 -6.42
C GLU A 75 17.77 -5.76 -5.61
N SER A 76 18.28 -4.72 -6.27
CA SER A 76 18.98 -3.62 -5.59
C SER A 76 18.08 -2.88 -4.59
N PHE A 77 16.81 -2.66 -4.93
CA PHE A 77 15.84 -2.06 -4.00
C PHE A 77 15.55 -2.98 -2.81
N VAL A 78 15.38 -4.28 -3.05
CA VAL A 78 15.11 -5.28 -2.01
C VAL A 78 16.31 -5.42 -1.08
N GLU A 79 17.54 -5.44 -1.60
CA GLU A 79 18.77 -5.45 -0.79
C GLU A 79 18.87 -4.18 0.07
N ALA A 80 18.59 -3.01 -0.51
CA ALA A 80 18.53 -1.76 0.25
C ALA A 80 17.45 -1.82 1.34
N ALA A 81 16.28 -2.41 1.06
CA ALA A 81 15.21 -2.61 2.04
C ALA A 81 15.63 -3.59 3.16
N HIS A 82 16.36 -4.66 2.84
CA HIS A 82 16.91 -5.61 3.82
C HIS A 82 17.93 -4.99 4.75
N SER A 83 18.68 -4.00 4.28
CA SER A 83 19.68 -3.31 5.11
C SER A 83 19.08 -2.32 6.13
N LEU A 84 17.76 -2.13 6.12
CA LEU A 84 17.08 -1.24 7.06
C LEU A 84 16.87 -1.97 8.40
N ASP A 85 17.70 -1.64 9.39
CA ASP A 85 17.68 -2.30 10.72
C ASP A 85 16.80 -1.58 11.76
N ASN A 86 15.95 -0.62 11.36
CA ASN A 86 15.11 0.15 12.29
C ASN A 86 13.61 0.11 11.94
N ASP A 87 12.76 -0.06 12.95
CA ASP A 87 11.29 -0.01 12.83
C ASP A 87 10.77 1.28 12.19
N ALA A 88 11.43 2.42 12.41
CA ALA A 88 11.07 3.69 11.77
C ALA A 88 11.26 3.66 10.24
N LEU A 89 12.26 2.92 9.75
CA LEU A 89 12.54 2.77 8.33
C LEU A 89 11.55 1.82 7.64
N SER A 90 10.93 0.90 8.39
CA SER A 90 9.84 0.06 7.87
C SER A 90 8.63 0.89 7.42
N LYS A 91 8.35 2.00 8.11
CA LYS A 91 7.29 2.93 7.73
C LYS A 91 7.64 3.70 6.46
N ASP A 92 8.87 4.18 6.35
CA ASP A 92 9.33 4.90 5.16
C ASP A 92 9.30 4.00 3.92
N LEU A 93 9.71 2.72 4.05
CA LEU A 93 9.58 1.72 3.00
C LEU A 93 8.12 1.57 2.52
N VAL A 94 7.20 1.38 3.47
CA VAL A 94 5.77 1.22 3.19
C VAL A 94 5.20 2.46 2.51
N ASP A 95 5.56 3.65 2.98
CA ASP A 95 5.13 4.91 2.40
C ASP A 95 5.69 5.11 0.98
N VAL A 96 6.94 4.74 0.72
CA VAL A 96 7.53 4.76 -0.63
C VAL A 96 6.77 3.83 -1.58
N LEU A 97 6.52 2.58 -1.18
CA LEU A 97 5.79 1.62 -2.00
C LEU A 97 4.36 2.10 -2.30
N LYS A 98 3.65 2.60 -1.28
CA LYS A 98 2.29 3.16 -1.45
C LYS A 98 2.29 4.37 -2.39
N ARG A 99 3.26 5.28 -2.26
CA ARG A 99 3.40 6.43 -3.19
C ARG A 99 3.59 5.96 -4.63
N ARG A 100 4.37 4.90 -4.86
CA ARG A 100 4.59 4.33 -6.21
C ARG A 100 3.35 3.65 -6.77
N LEU A 101 2.59 2.93 -5.95
CA LEU A 101 1.32 2.31 -6.37
C LEU A 101 0.24 3.36 -6.69
N LYS A 102 0.22 4.51 -6.00
CA LYS A 102 -0.77 5.58 -6.19
C LYS A 102 -0.40 6.61 -7.26
N MET A 103 0.59 6.34 -8.12
CA MET A 103 0.98 7.26 -9.20
C MET A 103 -0.10 7.40 -10.27
N ASP A 104 -0.19 8.55 -10.95
CA ASP A 104 -1.20 8.73 -12.02
C ASP A 104 -0.88 7.97 -13.31
N ASN A 105 0.40 7.64 -13.53
CA ASN A 105 0.85 6.98 -14.74
C ASN A 105 0.70 5.45 -14.64
N ALA A 106 -0.18 4.88 -15.47
CA ALA A 106 -0.48 3.45 -15.50
C ALA A 106 0.76 2.56 -15.72
N HIS A 107 1.69 2.99 -16.57
CA HIS A 107 2.92 2.24 -16.84
C HIS A 107 3.82 2.17 -15.61
N LYS A 108 3.99 3.30 -14.90
CA LYS A 108 4.75 3.32 -13.64
C LYS A 108 4.07 2.52 -12.54
N GLN A 109 2.73 2.54 -12.48
CA GLN A 109 1.96 1.70 -11.55
C GLN A 109 2.19 0.21 -11.86
N TRP A 110 2.16 -0.18 -13.12
CA TRP A 110 2.45 -1.55 -13.55
C TRP A 110 3.86 -2.00 -13.12
N LEU A 111 4.89 -1.18 -13.36
CA LEU A 111 6.27 -1.47 -12.90
C LEU A 111 6.40 -1.52 -11.37
N ALA A 112 5.58 -0.76 -10.64
CA ALA A 112 5.60 -0.76 -9.19
C ALA A 112 5.07 -2.06 -8.57
N ILE A 113 4.22 -2.82 -9.27
CA ILE A 113 3.60 -4.03 -8.71
C ILE A 113 4.62 -5.17 -8.53
N PRO A 114 5.44 -5.54 -9.54
CA PRO A 114 6.51 -6.53 -9.36
C PRO A 114 7.52 -6.13 -8.28
N LEU A 115 7.85 -4.83 -8.18
CA LEU A 115 8.70 -4.31 -7.10
C LEU A 115 8.09 -4.60 -5.72
N VAL A 116 6.79 -4.33 -5.56
CA VAL A 116 6.06 -4.62 -4.31
C VAL A 116 6.00 -6.12 -4.05
N ALA A 117 5.76 -6.93 -5.08
CA ALA A 117 5.72 -8.39 -4.98
C ALA A 117 7.04 -8.95 -4.42
N ALA A 118 8.18 -8.52 -4.98
CA ALA A 118 9.50 -8.94 -4.52
C ALA A 118 9.76 -8.52 -3.06
N VAL A 119 9.39 -7.30 -2.68
CA VAL A 119 9.54 -6.83 -1.30
C VAL A 119 8.67 -7.64 -0.32
N LEU A 120 7.43 -7.98 -0.68
CA LEU A 120 6.56 -8.77 0.18
C LEU A 120 7.02 -10.23 0.32
N ALA A 121 7.67 -10.77 -0.71
CA ALA A 121 8.24 -12.12 -0.70
C ALA A 121 9.51 -12.18 0.17
N GLU A 122 10.48 -11.29 -0.09
CA GLU A 122 11.81 -11.33 0.52
C GLU A 122 11.85 -10.65 1.90
N CYS A 123 11.14 -9.53 2.09
CA CYS A 123 11.13 -8.78 3.35
C CYS A 123 9.98 -9.18 4.30
N ARG A 124 9.39 -10.37 4.14
CA ARG A 124 8.17 -10.79 4.85
C ARG A 124 8.27 -10.74 6.37
N GLU A 125 9.43 -11.08 6.92
CA GLU A 125 9.66 -11.13 8.37
C GLU A 125 9.90 -9.75 8.98
N ARG A 126 10.42 -8.81 8.19
CA ARG A 126 10.74 -7.45 8.64
C ARG A 126 9.55 -6.50 8.56
N ILE A 127 8.61 -6.75 7.66
CA ILE A 127 7.42 -5.90 7.50
C ILE A 127 6.36 -6.34 8.52
N PRO A 128 5.96 -5.45 9.46
CA PRO A 128 4.89 -5.77 10.40
C PRO A 128 3.61 -6.17 9.65
N SER A 129 2.85 -7.12 10.20
CA SER A 129 1.62 -7.62 9.55
C SER A 129 0.61 -6.51 9.24
N LEU A 130 0.56 -5.45 10.06
CA LEU A 130 -0.27 -4.28 9.82
C LEU A 130 0.18 -3.50 8.58
N ALA A 131 1.50 -3.26 8.45
CA ALA A 131 2.07 -2.57 7.31
C ALA A 131 1.90 -3.37 6.00
N ARG A 132 1.98 -4.70 6.08
CA ARG A 132 1.69 -5.59 4.94
C ARG A 132 0.24 -5.43 4.47
N LYS A 133 -0.73 -5.36 5.38
CA LYS A 133 -2.13 -5.10 5.04
C LYS A 133 -2.32 -3.74 4.37
N ASP A 134 -1.63 -2.71 4.83
CA ASP A 134 -1.69 -1.38 4.22
C ASP A 134 -1.14 -1.37 2.78
N ILE A 135 -0.07 -2.12 2.52
CA ILE A 135 0.47 -2.31 1.17
C ILE A 135 -0.55 -3.06 0.30
N LEU A 136 -1.08 -4.19 0.77
CA LEU A 136 -2.07 -4.98 0.03
C LEU A 136 -3.36 -4.19 -0.23
N SER A 137 -3.77 -3.31 0.69
CA SER A 137 -4.88 -2.38 0.48
C SER A 137 -4.59 -1.38 -0.65
N ALA A 138 -3.35 -0.91 -0.76
CA ALA A 138 -2.97 -0.04 -1.89
C ALA A 138 -2.90 -0.82 -3.21
N VAL A 139 -2.50 -2.10 -3.19
CA VAL A 139 -2.53 -2.97 -4.38
C VAL A 139 -3.98 -3.23 -4.82
N SER A 140 -4.90 -3.48 -3.89
CA SER A 140 -6.32 -3.65 -4.22
C SER A 140 -6.96 -2.38 -4.77
N GLU A 141 -6.58 -1.19 -4.28
CA GLU A 141 -6.99 0.07 -4.91
C GLU A 141 -6.58 0.16 -6.38
N VAL A 142 -5.38 -0.33 -6.75
CA VAL A 142 -4.94 -0.38 -8.15
C VAL A 142 -5.75 -1.39 -8.95
N ALA A 143 -6.02 -2.57 -8.39
CA ALA A 143 -6.82 -3.61 -9.04
C ALA A 143 -8.26 -3.14 -9.33
N THR A 144 -8.88 -2.41 -8.38
CA THR A 144 -10.27 -1.93 -8.50
C THR A 144 -10.38 -0.56 -9.16
N LYS A 145 -9.27 0.07 -9.53
CA LYS A 145 -9.28 1.41 -10.14
C LYS A 145 -10.12 1.35 -11.42
N PRO A 146 -11.12 2.22 -11.64
CA PRO A 146 -11.86 2.21 -12.89
C PRO A 146 -10.88 2.46 -14.03
N SER A 147 -10.84 1.53 -14.99
CA SER A 147 -10.10 1.75 -16.24
C SER A 147 -10.89 2.83 -16.94
N SER A 148 -10.52 4.10 -16.79
CA SER A 148 -11.29 5.22 -17.31
C SER A 148 -11.59 4.97 -18.78
N LYS A 149 -12.82 4.52 -19.07
CA LYS A 149 -13.45 4.59 -20.38
C LYS A 149 -13.75 6.05 -20.69
N ALA A 150 -12.71 6.87 -20.71
CA ALA A 150 -12.69 7.97 -21.63
C ALA A 150 -12.10 7.34 -22.88
N VAL A 151 -12.97 6.96 -23.81
CA VAL A 151 -12.63 7.11 -25.23
C VAL A 151 -12.04 8.51 -25.31
N SER A 152 -10.71 8.61 -25.43
CA SER A 152 -10.11 9.88 -25.79
C SER A 152 -10.88 10.36 -27.03
N PRO A 153 -11.20 11.65 -27.19
CA PRO A 153 -11.79 12.14 -28.43
C PRO A 153 -10.97 11.80 -29.69
N THR A 154 -9.76 11.23 -29.51
CA THR A 154 -8.88 10.68 -30.55
C THR A 154 -9.04 9.18 -30.84
N GLY A 155 -9.92 8.43 -30.16
CA GLY A 155 -10.16 7.01 -30.43
C GLY A 155 -9.10 6.04 -29.88
N GLU A 156 -8.20 6.49 -29.00
CA GLU A 156 -7.21 5.59 -28.40
C GLU A 156 -7.86 4.63 -27.38
N PRO A 157 -7.62 3.32 -27.50
CA PRO A 157 -8.19 2.31 -26.61
C PRO A 157 -7.63 2.44 -25.19
N VAL A 158 -8.36 1.88 -24.22
CA VAL A 158 -7.95 1.71 -22.82
C VAL A 158 -6.45 1.45 -22.74
N SER A 159 -5.71 2.27 -21.96
CA SER A 159 -4.26 2.13 -21.81
C SER A 159 -3.91 0.67 -21.48
N ALA A 160 -3.28 -0.03 -22.42
CA ALA A 160 -2.88 -1.43 -22.25
C ALA A 160 -2.06 -1.64 -20.97
N CYS A 161 -1.30 -0.63 -20.56
CA CYS A 161 -0.56 -0.60 -19.31
C CYS A 161 -1.46 -0.68 -18.06
N MET A 162 -2.65 -0.06 -18.06
CA MET A 162 -3.57 -0.16 -16.92
C MET A 162 -4.15 -1.55 -16.79
N ARG A 163 -4.50 -2.19 -17.92
CA ARG A 163 -4.94 -3.59 -17.91
C ARG A 163 -3.84 -4.51 -17.38
N LYS A 164 -2.60 -4.33 -17.84
CA LYS A 164 -1.43 -5.05 -17.31
C LYS A 164 -1.22 -4.79 -15.81
N ALA A 165 -1.36 -3.54 -15.34
CA ALA A 165 -1.26 -3.20 -13.93
C ALA A 165 -2.33 -3.94 -13.10
N LYS A 166 -3.59 -3.94 -13.55
CA LYS A 166 -4.67 -4.66 -12.86
C LYS A 166 -4.42 -6.15 -12.80
N GLN A 167 -4.05 -6.77 -13.92
CA GLN A 167 -3.75 -8.20 -13.99
C GLN A 167 -2.63 -8.57 -13.02
N ALA A 168 -1.54 -7.81 -13.02
CA ALA A 168 -0.43 -8.00 -12.08
C ALA A 168 -0.87 -7.80 -10.61
N ALA A 169 -1.73 -6.81 -10.33
CA ALA A 169 -2.25 -6.56 -9.00
C ALA A 169 -3.14 -7.72 -8.51
N PHE A 170 -4.03 -8.25 -9.36
CA PHE A 170 -4.84 -9.42 -9.03
C PHE A 170 -4.01 -10.66 -8.79
N GLN A 171 -2.98 -10.88 -9.61
CA GLN A 171 -2.03 -11.98 -9.43
C GLN A 171 -1.32 -11.87 -8.07
N LEU A 172 -0.78 -10.69 -7.73
CA LEU A 172 -0.13 -10.46 -6.44
C LEU A 172 -1.09 -10.68 -5.25
N LEU A 173 -2.34 -10.22 -5.35
CA LEU A 173 -3.36 -10.44 -4.31
C LEU A 173 -3.73 -11.92 -4.17
N ARG A 174 -3.66 -12.70 -5.25
CA ARG A 174 -3.86 -14.16 -5.24
C ARG A 174 -2.69 -14.87 -4.58
N GLU A 175 -1.45 -14.51 -4.93
CA GLU A 175 -0.22 -15.04 -4.35
C GLU A 175 -0.11 -14.74 -2.84
N SER A 176 -0.61 -13.58 -2.42
CA SER A 176 -0.69 -13.17 -1.01
C SER A 176 -1.76 -13.93 -0.20
N GLY A 177 -2.49 -14.87 -0.81
CA GLY A 177 -3.44 -15.77 -0.16
C GLY A 177 -4.59 -15.04 0.55
N GLY A 178 -4.93 -15.51 1.76
CA GLY A 178 -6.08 -15.00 2.52
C GLY A 178 -6.02 -13.51 2.84
N GLU A 179 -4.82 -12.95 3.03
CA GLU A 179 -4.63 -11.53 3.33
C GLU A 179 -4.86 -10.65 2.11
N GLY A 180 -4.37 -11.06 0.93
CA GLY A 180 -4.63 -10.37 -0.33
C GLY A 180 -6.12 -10.38 -0.66
N GLN A 181 -6.80 -11.51 -0.49
CA GLN A 181 -8.24 -11.61 -0.68
C GLN A 181 -9.04 -10.77 0.33
N ALA A 182 -8.58 -10.68 1.58
CA ALA A 182 -9.22 -9.81 2.58
C ALA A 182 -9.08 -8.32 2.22
N ALA A 183 -7.90 -7.89 1.75
CA ALA A 183 -7.66 -6.52 1.29
C ALA A 183 -8.51 -6.18 0.05
N LEU A 184 -8.64 -7.11 -0.90
CA LEU A 184 -9.48 -6.94 -2.09
C LEU A 184 -10.96 -6.79 -1.70
N ARG A 185 -11.48 -7.64 -0.83
CA ARG A 185 -12.87 -7.55 -0.34
C ARG A 185 -13.18 -6.21 0.34
N THR A 186 -12.22 -5.71 1.12
CA THR A 186 -12.36 -4.44 1.84
C THR A 186 -12.46 -3.26 0.87
N VAL A 187 -11.60 -3.22 -0.15
CA VAL A 187 -11.53 -2.08 -1.09
C VAL A 187 -12.58 -2.17 -2.19
N ALA A 188 -12.82 -3.36 -2.74
CA ALA A 188 -13.82 -3.57 -3.78
C ALA A 188 -15.26 -3.49 -3.24
N GLY A 189 -15.44 -3.42 -1.92
CA GLY A 189 -16.77 -3.57 -1.29
C GLY A 189 -17.38 -4.95 -1.48
N ILE A 190 -16.62 -5.92 -2.00
CA ILE A 190 -17.04 -7.31 -2.25
C ILE A 190 -17.06 -8.02 -0.90
N GLY A 191 -18.23 -8.08 -0.27
CA GLY A 191 -18.40 -8.51 1.12
C GLY A 191 -18.94 -7.42 2.03
N GLY A 192 -18.95 -6.18 1.53
CA GLY A 192 -19.82 -5.12 2.02
C GLY A 192 -21.27 -5.57 2.03
N ALA A 193 -21.73 -6.51 1.20
CA ALA A 193 -23.08 -7.08 1.30
C ALA A 193 -23.34 -7.75 2.66
N ALA A 194 -22.39 -8.49 3.25
CA ALA A 194 -22.58 -9.11 4.56
C ALA A 194 -22.49 -8.07 5.69
N GLN A 195 -21.59 -7.10 5.58
CA GLN A 195 -21.44 -6.01 6.56
C GLN A 195 -22.57 -4.97 6.45
N MET A 196 -23.10 -4.76 5.26
CA MET A 196 -24.30 -3.99 4.92
C MET A 196 -25.54 -4.77 5.31
N GLN A 197 -25.57 -6.09 5.22
CA GLN A 197 -26.69 -6.90 5.72
C GLN A 197 -26.69 -6.92 7.25
N VAL A 198 -25.54 -6.97 7.91
CA VAL A 198 -25.42 -6.78 9.38
C VAL A 198 -25.76 -5.34 9.77
N ALA A 199 -25.27 -4.33 9.06
CA ALA A 199 -25.63 -2.93 9.28
C ALA A 199 -27.11 -2.65 8.96
N MET A 200 -27.70 -3.34 7.97
CA MET A 200 -29.12 -3.27 7.60
C MET A 200 -29.97 -4.00 8.63
N GLN A 201 -29.50 -5.11 9.19
CA GLN A 201 -30.16 -5.78 10.33
C GLN A 201 -30.12 -4.89 11.58
N GLN A 202 -28.97 -4.27 11.87
CA GLN A 202 -28.84 -3.30 12.96
C GLN A 202 -29.68 -2.05 12.73
N ALA A 203 -29.77 -1.55 11.49
CA ALA A 203 -30.63 -0.44 11.11
C ALA A 203 -32.12 -0.82 11.16
N GLN A 204 -32.49 -2.06 10.82
CA GLN A 204 -33.85 -2.59 10.96
C GLN A 204 -34.23 -2.74 12.44
N MET A 205 -33.31 -3.18 13.30
CA MET A 205 -33.49 -3.21 14.75
C MET A 205 -33.60 -1.79 15.33
N ALA A 206 -32.85 -0.82 14.80
CA ALA A 206 -32.99 0.61 15.13
C ALA A 206 -34.32 1.20 14.64
N HIS A 207 -34.86 0.72 13.51
CA HIS A 207 -36.17 1.11 13.00
C HIS A 207 -37.33 0.54 13.84
N GLN A 208 -37.20 -0.67 14.41
CA GLN A 208 -38.18 -1.23 15.33
C GLN A 208 -38.20 -0.52 16.70
N SER A 209 -37.16 0.23 17.05
CA SER A 209 -37.04 0.98 18.30
C SER A 209 -37.55 2.44 18.23
N GLY A 210 -38.28 2.81 17.17
CA GLY A 210 -39.25 3.91 17.26
C GLY A 210 -38.74 5.34 17.01
N ALA A 211 -37.71 5.55 16.21
CA ALA A 211 -37.32 6.89 15.74
C ALA A 211 -37.58 7.06 14.23
N SER A 212 -38.85 7.31 13.88
CA SER A 212 -39.22 7.78 12.54
C SER A 212 -38.89 9.26 12.41
N SER A 213 -37.98 9.65 11.51
CA SER A 213 -37.97 10.98 10.87
C SER A 213 -37.03 11.02 9.66
N SER A 214 -37.64 11.18 8.47
CA SER A 214 -37.07 11.55 7.16
C SER A 214 -35.76 10.89 6.70
N ARG A 215 -35.87 9.80 5.93
CA ARG A 215 -34.84 9.52 4.91
C ARG A 215 -34.93 10.63 3.86
N SER A 216 -33.90 11.46 3.75
CA SER A 216 -33.83 12.42 2.64
C SER A 216 -33.64 11.65 1.35
N TRP A 217 -34.28 12.09 0.27
CA TRP A 217 -34.05 11.54 -1.08
C TRP A 217 -32.57 11.52 -1.47
N ALA A 218 -31.75 12.40 -0.88
CA ALA A 218 -30.30 12.42 -1.04
C ALA A 218 -29.59 11.21 -0.40
N ALA A 219 -30.07 10.73 0.76
CA ALA A 219 -29.52 9.52 1.37
C ALA A 219 -29.84 8.29 0.51
N LEU A 220 -31.06 8.22 -0.01
CA LEU A 220 -31.49 7.15 -0.91
C LEU A 220 -30.76 7.18 -2.26
N SER A 221 -30.51 8.37 -2.81
CA SER A 221 -29.75 8.51 -4.07
C SER A 221 -28.27 8.17 -3.87
N ALA A 222 -27.67 8.55 -2.73
CA ALA A 222 -26.30 8.18 -2.38
C ALA A 222 -26.17 6.66 -2.24
N GLU A 223 -27.11 6.02 -1.53
CA GLU A 223 -27.16 4.56 -1.38
C GLU A 223 -27.34 3.85 -2.73
N THR A 224 -28.24 4.35 -3.59
CA THR A 224 -28.44 3.81 -4.95
C THR A 224 -27.19 3.97 -5.82
N THR A 225 -26.52 5.12 -5.75
CA THR A 225 -25.28 5.38 -6.50
C THR A 225 -24.16 4.43 -6.06
N ASN A 226 -24.07 4.16 -4.75
CA ASN A 226 -23.11 3.22 -4.19
C ASN A 226 -23.41 1.78 -4.66
N CYS A 227 -24.68 1.37 -4.64
CA CYS A 227 -25.08 0.05 -5.17
C CYS A 227 -24.78 -0.09 -6.66
N ILE A 228 -25.00 0.95 -7.46
CA ILE A 228 -24.68 0.96 -8.90
C ILE A 228 -23.17 0.86 -9.10
N GLN A 229 -22.35 1.59 -8.34
CA GLN A 229 -20.89 1.50 -8.41
C GLN A 229 -20.36 0.11 -8.05
N VAL A 230 -20.91 -0.52 -7.01
CA VAL A 230 -20.57 -1.89 -6.63
C VAL A 230 -20.98 -2.88 -7.73
N ALA A 231 -22.17 -2.74 -8.29
CA ALA A 231 -22.66 -3.59 -9.37
C ALA A 231 -21.85 -3.43 -10.67
N THR A 232 -21.48 -2.20 -11.04
CA THR A 232 -20.60 -1.95 -12.20
C THR A 232 -19.20 -2.49 -11.96
N GLY A 233 -18.65 -2.32 -10.75
CA GLY A 233 -17.39 -2.94 -10.35
C GLY A 233 -17.44 -4.47 -10.47
N HIS A 234 -18.53 -5.11 -10.02
CA HIS A 234 -18.73 -6.56 -10.16
C HIS A 234 -18.81 -7.02 -11.63
N VAL A 235 -19.55 -6.30 -12.48
CA VAL A 235 -19.66 -6.64 -13.90
C VAL A 235 -18.30 -6.54 -14.58
N GLU A 236 -17.51 -5.50 -14.30
CA GLU A 236 -16.17 -5.36 -14.87
C GLU A 236 -15.22 -6.45 -14.36
N LEU A 237 -15.30 -6.83 -13.08
CA LEU A 237 -14.48 -7.92 -12.50
C LEU A 237 -14.84 -9.28 -13.08
N VAL A 238 -16.14 -9.58 -13.22
CA VAL A 238 -16.63 -10.82 -13.83
C VAL A 238 -16.27 -10.86 -15.31
N GLN A 239 -16.41 -9.74 -16.03
CA GLN A 239 -16.05 -9.64 -17.43
C GLN A 239 -14.54 -9.76 -17.65
N GLU A 240 -13.69 -9.21 -16.78
CA GLU A 240 -12.23 -9.41 -16.84
C GLU A 240 -11.81 -10.83 -16.43
N LEU A 241 -12.49 -11.49 -15.48
CA LEU A 241 -12.23 -12.91 -15.15
C LEU A 241 -12.63 -13.87 -16.28
N LEU A 242 -13.74 -13.60 -16.96
CA LEU A 242 -14.22 -14.42 -18.08
C LEU A 242 -13.46 -14.17 -19.38
N LEU A 243 -12.95 -12.96 -19.61
CA LEU A 243 -12.23 -12.60 -20.84
C LEU A 243 -10.71 -12.61 -20.69
N GLY A 244 -10.18 -12.52 -19.46
CA GLY A 244 -8.74 -12.51 -19.18
C GLY A 244 -8.07 -13.88 -19.35
N ASP A 245 -8.84 -14.96 -19.23
CA ASP A 245 -8.34 -16.34 -19.41
C ASP A 245 -8.36 -16.80 -20.88
N ALA A 246 -9.04 -16.06 -21.77
CA ALA A 246 -9.22 -16.45 -23.17
C ALA A 246 -8.28 -15.70 -24.15
N GLY A 247 -7.49 -14.75 -23.68
CA GLY A 247 -6.82 -13.76 -24.54
C GLY A 247 -5.35 -13.98 -24.85
N ASN A 248 -4.63 -14.84 -24.13
CA ASN A 248 -3.16 -14.90 -24.21
C ASN A 248 -2.56 -16.20 -24.78
N ASP A 249 -3.35 -17.25 -25.05
CA ASP A 249 -2.80 -18.56 -25.45
C ASP A 249 -3.11 -18.97 -26.91
N PHE A 250 -3.72 -18.11 -27.74
CA PHE A 250 -4.16 -18.53 -29.09
C PHE A 250 -3.35 -17.97 -30.27
N GLU A 251 -2.53 -16.92 -30.11
CA GLU A 251 -1.81 -16.31 -31.25
C GLU A 251 -0.33 -16.72 -31.40
N GLU A 252 0.27 -17.44 -30.45
CA GLU A 252 1.70 -17.83 -30.57
C GLU A 252 1.93 -19.27 -31.07
N GLY A 253 0.87 -20.02 -31.38
CA GLY A 253 0.95 -21.42 -31.83
C GLY A 253 0.66 -21.69 -33.30
N LEU A 254 0.35 -20.68 -34.13
CA LEU A 254 -0.14 -20.91 -35.50
C LEU A 254 0.80 -20.42 -36.63
N ILE A 255 2.08 -20.18 -36.33
CA ILE A 255 3.13 -19.95 -37.34
C ILE A 255 4.40 -20.68 -36.92
N GLN A 256 4.40 -22.00 -37.01
CA GLN A 256 5.58 -22.80 -37.34
C GLN A 256 5.15 -24.23 -37.70
N ASP A 257 5.54 -24.58 -38.94
CA ASP A 257 5.34 -25.81 -39.74
C ASP A 257 4.00 -26.03 -40.45
#